data_AF-A0A6J6GGL0-F1
#
_entry.id   AF-A0A6J6GGL0-F1
#
_cell.length_a   1.000
_cell.length_b   1.000
_cell.length_c   1.000
_cell.angle_alpha   90.00
_cell.angle_beta   90.00
_cell.angle_gamma   90.00
#
_symmetry.space_group_name_H-M   'P 1'
#
loop_
_entity.id
_entity.type
_entity.pdbx_description
1 polymer ?
#
loop_
_entity_poly.entity_id
_entity_poly.type
_entity_poly.pdbx_seq_one_letter_code
_entity_poly.pdbx_strand_id
1 'polypeptide(L)'
;MLDGRWRTNIEKGLKPVGARLLRVGFTADRLTAIGVVMSAFAAVAIATGHLSLGLLLLVLTGLPDALDGAVAKAAGTAGPRGAFFDSVADRFSDTLLLGGVAWYLATTDGGLMPLLPMAVLGASLIISYERAKAEALGFDAKGGVMERAERIILLGLGLLFEALLVPVLWIMLVLTLVTAGQRFAKVWRQASQERPAPPATRRAARRRASRSTSAVWRQNLQSRRRR
;
A
#
# COMPACT_ATOMS: atom_id res chain seq x y z
N MET A 1 -2.33 -12.13 -8.25
CA MET A 1 -2.86 -13.15 -9.22
C MET A 1 -4.35 -13.47 -8.96
N LEU A 2 -5.15 -12.52 -8.47
CA LEU A 2 -6.58 -12.70 -8.20
C LEU A 2 -7.39 -11.81 -9.16
N ASP A 3 -8.15 -12.43 -10.06
CA ASP A 3 -8.80 -11.78 -11.20
C ASP A 3 -9.82 -10.69 -10.82
N GLY A 4 -9.97 -9.69 -11.70
CA GLY A 4 -10.97 -8.61 -11.57
C GLY A 4 -12.43 -9.09 -11.52
N ARG A 5 -12.74 -10.32 -11.97
CA ARG A 5 -14.07 -10.94 -11.86
C ARG A 5 -14.44 -11.35 -10.43
N TRP A 6 -13.48 -11.80 -9.63
CA TRP A 6 -13.71 -12.12 -8.22
C TRP A 6 -13.94 -10.85 -7.41
N ARG A 7 -13.12 -9.83 -7.67
CA ARG A 7 -13.22 -8.51 -7.03
C ARG A 7 -14.57 -7.86 -7.26
N THR A 8 -15.12 -7.93 -8.48
CA THR A 8 -16.43 -7.36 -8.81
C THR A 8 -17.61 -8.08 -8.14
N ASN A 9 -17.53 -9.40 -7.95
CA ASN A 9 -18.57 -10.15 -7.23
C ASN A 9 -18.54 -9.87 -5.73
N ILE A 10 -17.36 -9.83 -5.12
CA ILE A 10 -17.17 -9.45 -3.70
C ILE A 10 -17.66 -8.00 -3.49
N GLU A 11 -17.29 -7.07 -4.36
CA GLU A 11 -17.74 -5.68 -4.28
C GLU A 11 -19.26 -5.54 -4.37
N LYS A 12 -19.95 -6.34 -5.20
CA LYS A 12 -21.42 -6.35 -5.27
C LYS A 12 -22.06 -6.86 -3.98
N GLY A 13 -21.49 -7.89 -3.37
CA GLY A 13 -21.97 -8.45 -2.09
C GLY A 13 -21.72 -7.54 -0.88
N LEU A 14 -20.63 -6.77 -0.89
CA LEU A 14 -20.27 -5.88 0.22
C LEU A 14 -21.04 -4.54 0.21
N LYS A 15 -21.56 -4.10 -0.93
CA LYS A 15 -22.38 -2.87 -1.03
C LYS A 15 -23.53 -2.78 -0.01
N PRO A 16 -24.43 -3.79 0.13
CA PRO A 16 -25.51 -3.72 1.11
C PRO A 16 -25.00 -3.74 2.56
N VAL A 17 -23.87 -4.41 2.83
CA VAL A 17 -23.26 -4.45 4.16
C VAL A 17 -22.65 -3.09 4.50
N GLY A 18 -21.90 -2.48 3.60
CA GLY A 18 -21.34 -1.14 3.76
C GLY A 18 -22.41 -0.08 4.01
N ALA A 19 -23.54 -0.15 3.28
CA ALA A 19 -24.67 0.76 3.48
C ALA A 19 -25.41 0.54 4.82
N ARG A 20 -25.37 -0.67 5.40
CA ARG A 20 -25.92 -0.94 6.74
C ARG A 20 -24.96 -0.43 7.82
N LEU A 21 -23.66 -0.71 7.70
CA LEU A 21 -22.64 -0.24 8.65
C LEU A 21 -22.58 1.28 8.72
N LEU A 22 -22.69 1.96 7.58
CA LEU A 22 -22.79 3.41 7.52
C LEU A 22 -24.01 3.93 8.29
N ARG A 23 -25.18 3.27 8.15
CA ARG A 23 -26.40 3.63 8.90
C ARG A 23 -26.26 3.43 10.41
N VAL A 24 -25.41 2.52 10.85
CA VAL A 24 -25.08 2.28 12.26
C VAL A 24 -23.99 3.26 12.76
N GLY A 25 -23.45 4.13 11.90
CA GLY A 25 -22.48 5.17 12.27
C GLY A 25 -21.02 4.72 12.22
N PHE A 26 -20.71 3.59 11.58
CA PHE A 26 -19.32 3.22 11.31
C PHE A 26 -18.76 4.02 10.15
N THR A 27 -17.57 4.59 10.36
CA THR A 27 -16.78 5.26 9.32
C THR A 27 -15.69 4.34 8.80
N ALA A 28 -15.21 4.59 7.58
CA ALA A 28 -14.08 3.84 7.01
C ALA A 28 -12.85 3.92 7.93
N ASP A 29 -12.48 5.12 8.40
CA ASP A 29 -11.37 5.32 9.35
C ASP A 29 -11.51 4.46 10.63
N ARG A 30 -12.72 4.26 11.16
CA ARG A 30 -12.92 3.38 12.33
C ARG A 30 -12.68 1.92 12.00
N LEU A 31 -13.11 1.46 10.83
CA LEU A 31 -12.89 0.08 10.38
C LEU A 31 -11.40 -0.19 10.17
N THR A 32 -10.69 0.72 9.50
CA THR A 32 -9.22 0.61 9.33
C THR A 32 -8.51 0.54 10.69
N ALA A 33 -8.90 1.36 11.67
CA ALA A 33 -8.34 1.31 13.03
C ALA A 33 -8.63 -0.01 13.77
N ILE A 34 -9.84 -0.56 13.61
CA ILE A 34 -10.19 -1.89 14.14
C ILE A 34 -9.31 -2.97 13.51
N GLY A 35 -9.03 -2.88 12.21
CA GLY A 35 -8.10 -3.78 11.53
C GLY A 35 -6.73 -3.82 12.20
N VAL A 36 -6.13 -2.66 12.50
CA VAL A 36 -4.83 -2.58 13.18
C VAL A 36 -4.88 -3.19 14.58
N VAL A 37 -5.94 -2.91 15.34
CA VAL A 37 -6.13 -3.49 16.69
C VAL A 37 -6.26 -5.01 16.62
N MET A 38 -7.00 -5.53 15.65
CA MET A 38 -7.11 -6.97 15.39
C MET A 38 -5.75 -7.59 15.03
N SER A 39 -4.95 -6.91 14.21
CA SER A 39 -3.58 -7.34 13.89
C SER A 39 -2.67 -7.36 15.12
N ALA A 40 -2.84 -6.41 16.06
CA ALA A 40 -2.10 -6.43 17.32
C ALA A 40 -2.47 -7.64 18.19
N PHE A 41 -3.76 -7.96 18.32
CA PHE A 41 -4.20 -9.17 19.02
C PHE A 41 -3.70 -10.45 18.34
N ALA A 42 -3.75 -10.52 17.00
CA ALA A 42 -3.20 -11.63 16.24
C ALA A 42 -1.69 -11.79 16.50
N ALA A 43 -0.94 -10.70 16.47
CA ALA A 43 0.50 -10.70 16.75
C ALA A 43 0.82 -11.22 18.16
N VAL A 44 0.06 -10.80 19.19
CA VAL A 44 0.24 -11.30 20.56
C VAL A 44 -0.10 -12.78 20.67
N ALA A 45 -1.18 -13.24 20.03
CA ALA A 45 -1.53 -14.66 20.00
C ALA A 45 -0.42 -15.51 19.33
N ILE A 46 0.12 -15.05 18.20
CA ILE A 46 1.25 -15.70 17.52
C ILE A 46 2.49 -15.71 18.44
N ALA A 47 2.86 -14.56 18.99
CA ALA A 47 4.05 -14.39 19.85
C ALA A 47 4.03 -15.30 21.08
N THR A 48 2.84 -15.56 21.63
CA THR A 48 2.64 -16.44 22.81
C THR A 48 2.44 -17.92 22.44
N GLY A 49 2.61 -18.28 21.17
CA GLY A 49 2.52 -19.67 20.69
C GLY A 49 1.11 -20.18 20.41
N HIS A 50 0.07 -19.33 20.52
CA HIS A 50 -1.30 -19.68 20.17
C HIS A 50 -1.53 -19.55 18.66
N LEU A 51 -0.80 -20.33 17.86
CA LEU A 51 -0.76 -20.16 16.39
C LEU A 51 -2.13 -20.29 15.72
N SER A 52 -3.00 -21.20 16.17
CA SER A 52 -4.36 -21.35 15.63
C SER A 52 -5.25 -20.15 15.92
N LEU A 53 -5.13 -19.54 17.11
CA LEU A 53 -5.82 -18.30 17.45
C LEU A 53 -5.24 -17.13 16.66
N GLY A 54 -3.91 -17.08 16.51
CA GLY A 54 -3.21 -16.15 15.64
C GLY A 54 -3.71 -16.19 14.20
N LEU A 55 -3.88 -17.40 13.64
CA LEU A 55 -4.46 -17.64 12.31
C LEU A 55 -5.91 -17.14 12.22
N LEU A 56 -6.75 -17.49 13.19
CA LEU A 56 -8.14 -17.03 13.21
C LEU A 56 -8.20 -15.50 13.21
N LEU A 57 -7.43 -14.85 14.09
CA LEU A 57 -7.39 -13.40 14.19
C LEU A 57 -6.81 -12.77 12.92
N LEU A 58 -5.76 -13.35 12.31
CA LEU A 58 -5.18 -12.93 11.03
C LEU A 58 -6.23 -12.96 9.91
N VAL A 59 -7.01 -14.03 9.80
CA VAL A 59 -8.09 -14.10 8.80
C VAL A 59 -9.13 -13.01 9.03
N LEU A 60 -9.46 -12.74 10.30
CA LEU A 60 -10.41 -11.69 10.68
C LEU A 60 -9.88 -10.28 10.39
N THR A 61 -8.56 -10.04 10.31
CA THR A 61 -8.03 -8.71 9.94
C THR A 61 -8.37 -8.32 8.51
N GLY A 62 -8.70 -9.27 7.63
CA GLY A 62 -9.16 -8.98 6.27
C GLY A 62 -10.60 -8.44 6.19
N LEU A 63 -11.40 -8.61 7.25
CA LEU A 63 -12.80 -8.15 7.24
C LEU A 63 -12.91 -6.62 7.28
N PRO A 64 -12.25 -5.89 8.20
CA PRO A 64 -12.34 -4.43 8.22
C PRO A 64 -11.80 -3.77 6.93
N ASP A 65 -10.72 -4.31 6.36
CA ASP A 65 -10.11 -3.87 5.09
C ASP A 65 -11.06 -4.04 3.89
N ALA A 66 -11.80 -5.16 3.84
CA ALA A 66 -12.82 -5.34 2.80
C ALA A 66 -14.03 -4.39 3.00
N LEU A 67 -14.38 -4.09 4.25
CA LEU A 67 -15.55 -3.30 4.60
C LEU A 67 -15.30 -1.79 4.53
N ASP A 68 -14.10 -1.31 4.83
CA ASP A 68 -13.80 0.13 4.86
C ASP A 68 -13.94 0.77 3.48
N GLY A 69 -13.52 0.09 2.41
CA GLY A 69 -13.69 0.52 1.03
C GLY A 69 -15.15 0.50 0.60
N ALA A 70 -15.93 -0.48 1.07
CA ALA A 70 -17.37 -0.54 0.82
C ALA A 70 -18.13 0.60 1.54
N VAL A 71 -17.76 0.88 2.80
CA VAL A 71 -18.32 1.99 3.60
C VAL A 71 -17.92 3.34 3.02
N ALA A 72 -16.65 3.55 2.64
CA ALA A 72 -16.17 4.79 2.03
C ALA A 72 -16.88 5.09 0.71
N LYS A 73 -17.09 4.07 -0.13
CA LYS A 73 -17.86 4.18 -1.37
C LYS A 73 -19.33 4.52 -1.08
N ALA A 74 -19.96 3.86 -0.11
CA ALA A 74 -21.35 4.12 0.27
C ALA A 74 -21.54 5.51 0.89
N ALA A 75 -20.56 6.01 1.64
CA ALA A 75 -20.59 7.32 2.28
C ALA A 75 -20.21 8.48 1.33
N GLY A 76 -19.70 8.18 0.14
CA GLY A 76 -19.16 9.20 -0.77
C GLY A 76 -17.86 9.84 -0.27
N THR A 77 -17.17 9.21 0.70
CA THR A 77 -15.95 9.75 1.34
C THR A 77 -14.67 9.10 0.83
N ALA A 78 -14.75 8.26 -0.21
CA ALA A 78 -13.57 7.66 -0.83
C ALA A 78 -12.66 8.76 -1.39
N GLY A 79 -11.41 8.83 -0.92
CA GLY A 79 -10.48 9.88 -1.31
C GLY A 79 -9.07 9.70 -0.76
N PRO A 80 -8.16 10.66 -1.04
CA PRO A 80 -6.73 10.54 -0.75
C PRO A 80 -6.41 10.32 0.73
N ARG A 81 -7.17 10.93 1.65
CA ARG A 81 -7.00 10.77 3.10
C ARG A 81 -7.20 9.31 3.54
N GLY A 82 -8.29 8.68 3.09
CA GLY A 82 -8.58 7.29 3.44
C GLY A 82 -7.55 6.34 2.84
N ALA A 83 -7.20 6.53 1.56
CA ALA A 83 -6.17 5.72 0.89
C ALA A 83 -4.79 5.84 1.55
N PHE A 84 -4.45 7.03 2.06
CA PHE A 84 -3.23 7.22 2.84
C PHE A 84 -3.29 6.50 4.20
N PHE A 85 -4.41 6.62 4.92
CA PHE A 85 -4.57 5.97 6.21
C PHE A 85 -4.55 4.44 6.11
N ASP A 86 -5.31 3.87 5.17
CA ASP A 86 -5.31 2.45 4.80
C ASP A 86 -3.89 1.96 4.50
N SER A 87 -3.17 2.70 3.65
CA SER A 87 -1.77 2.39 3.34
C SER A 87 -0.87 2.38 4.59
N VAL A 88 -1.01 3.32 5.51
CA VAL A 88 -0.18 3.34 6.73
C VAL A 88 -0.59 2.20 7.68
N ALA A 89 -1.89 1.98 7.86
CA ALA A 89 -2.45 0.92 8.69
C ALA A 89 -2.00 -0.48 8.25
N ASP A 90 -1.94 -0.71 6.94
CA ASP A 90 -1.40 -1.95 6.34
C ASP A 90 0.04 -2.22 6.77
N ARG A 91 0.88 -1.19 6.73
CA ARG A 91 2.31 -1.31 7.08
C ARG A 91 2.49 -1.57 8.57
N PHE A 92 1.67 -0.94 9.41
CA PHE A 92 1.62 -1.24 10.84
C PHE A 92 1.17 -2.69 11.09
N SER A 93 0.12 -3.14 10.41
CA SER A 93 -0.41 -4.50 10.54
C SER A 93 0.60 -5.55 10.12
N ASP A 94 1.24 -5.39 8.95
CA ASP A 94 2.31 -6.28 8.47
C ASP A 94 3.48 -6.34 9.47
N THR A 95 3.85 -5.18 10.07
CA THR A 95 4.92 -5.08 11.08
C THR A 95 4.56 -5.80 12.37
N LEU A 96 3.33 -5.62 12.88
CA LEU A 96 2.84 -6.30 14.07
C LEU A 96 2.85 -7.82 13.88
N LEU A 97 2.27 -8.30 12.78
CA LEU A 97 2.15 -9.72 12.48
C LEU A 97 3.51 -10.40 12.35
N LEU A 98 4.41 -9.86 11.53
CA LEU A 98 5.75 -10.42 11.37
C LEU A 98 6.61 -10.24 12.62
N GLY A 99 6.39 -9.17 13.39
CA GLY A 99 7.01 -8.99 14.71
C GLY A 99 6.56 -10.05 15.72
N GLY A 100 5.27 -10.41 15.72
CA GLY A 100 4.75 -11.51 16.54
C GLY A 100 5.36 -12.87 16.17
N VAL A 101 5.52 -13.13 14.87
CA VAL A 101 6.24 -14.32 14.37
C VAL A 101 7.72 -14.30 14.78
N ALA A 102 8.39 -13.15 14.67
CA ALA A 102 9.78 -13.01 15.10
C ALA A 102 9.95 -13.30 16.60
N TRP A 103 9.01 -12.80 17.42
CA TRP A 103 8.99 -13.08 18.85
C TRP A 103 8.79 -14.57 19.14
N TYR A 104 7.82 -15.20 18.48
CA TYR A 104 7.57 -16.64 18.61
C TYR A 104 8.84 -17.45 18.35
N LEU A 105 9.46 -17.25 17.18
CA LEU A 105 10.68 -17.95 16.78
C LEU A 105 11.89 -17.63 17.66
N ALA A 106 11.91 -16.46 18.31
CA ALA A 106 12.96 -16.12 19.28
C ALA A 106 12.87 -16.99 20.54
N THR A 107 11.65 -17.35 20.92
CA THR A 107 11.38 -18.15 22.13
C THR A 107 11.41 -19.66 21.89
N THR A 108 11.09 -20.13 20.67
CA THR A 108 11.02 -21.58 20.35
C THR A 108 12.31 -22.13 19.74
N ASP A 109 12.85 -21.47 18.72
CA ASP A 109 13.99 -21.95 17.94
C ASP A 109 15.29 -21.24 18.33
N GLY A 110 15.17 -19.96 18.72
CA GLY A 110 16.29 -19.12 19.11
C GLY A 110 17.27 -18.84 17.95
N GLY A 111 18.51 -18.47 18.33
CA GLY A 111 19.58 -18.19 17.38
C GLY A 111 19.23 -17.05 16.41
N LEU A 112 19.40 -17.30 15.10
CA LEU A 112 19.15 -16.32 14.04
C LEU A 112 17.73 -16.40 13.44
N MET A 113 16.90 -17.33 13.91
CA MET A 113 15.58 -17.57 13.32
C MET A 113 14.64 -16.34 13.32
N PRO A 114 14.65 -15.47 14.36
CA PRO A 114 13.88 -14.23 14.34
C PRO A 114 14.24 -13.26 13.21
N LEU A 115 15.45 -13.37 12.64
CA LEU A 115 15.87 -12.51 11.53
C LEU A 115 15.12 -12.83 10.23
N LEU A 116 14.60 -14.05 10.07
CA LEU A 116 13.87 -14.45 8.87
C LEU A 116 12.56 -13.67 8.65
N PRO A 117 11.59 -13.64 9.59
CA PRO A 117 10.41 -12.80 9.44
C PRO A 117 10.75 -11.30 9.38
N MET A 118 11.82 -10.85 10.04
CA MET A 118 12.30 -9.46 9.92
C MET A 118 12.84 -9.14 8.53
N ALA A 119 13.51 -10.09 7.86
CA ALA A 119 13.93 -9.95 6.47
C ALA A 119 12.73 -9.89 5.52
N VAL A 120 11.70 -10.72 5.76
CA VAL A 120 10.43 -10.67 5.01
C VAL A 120 9.76 -9.30 5.18
N LEU A 121 9.75 -8.77 6.41
CA LEU A 121 9.22 -7.44 6.70
C LEU A 121 10.00 -6.35 5.94
N GLY A 122 11.32 -6.36 6.02
CA GLY A 122 12.18 -5.41 5.31
C GLY A 122 11.93 -5.41 3.80
N ALA A 123 11.88 -6.59 3.18
CA ALA A 123 11.57 -6.74 1.76
C ALA A 123 10.15 -6.23 1.42
N SER A 124 9.16 -6.48 2.29
CA SER A 124 7.78 -6.02 2.10
C SER A 124 7.65 -4.49 2.17
N LEU A 125 8.42 -3.84 3.05
CA LEU A 125 8.49 -2.39 3.15
C LEU A 125 9.16 -1.77 1.91
N ILE A 126 10.21 -2.41 1.37
CA ILE A 126 10.85 -1.98 0.11
C ILE A 126 9.82 -2.00 -1.04
N ILE A 127 9.10 -3.10 -1.25
CA ILE A 127 8.04 -3.19 -2.28
C ILE A 127 7.02 -2.06 -2.15
N SER A 128 6.62 -1.75 -0.92
CA SER A 128 5.62 -0.72 -0.61
C SER A 128 6.17 0.69 -0.88
N TYR A 129 7.43 0.92 -0.52
CA TYR A 129 8.12 2.18 -0.75
C TYR A 129 8.40 2.43 -2.22
N GLU A 130 8.89 1.43 -2.97
CA GLU A 130 9.10 1.52 -4.41
C GLU A 130 7.82 1.94 -5.14
N ARG A 131 6.68 1.34 -4.76
CA ARG A 131 5.39 1.72 -5.32
C ARG A 131 5.02 3.16 -5.00
N ALA A 132 5.07 3.55 -3.73
CA ALA A 132 4.74 4.91 -3.32
C ALA A 132 5.65 5.96 -3.99
N LYS A 133 6.95 5.67 -4.09
CA LYS A 133 7.94 6.57 -4.70
C LYS A 133 7.76 6.64 -6.22
N ALA A 134 7.50 5.52 -6.89
CA ALA A 134 7.22 5.51 -8.31
C ALA A 134 5.97 6.32 -8.64
N GLU A 135 4.86 6.09 -7.94
CA GLU A 135 3.61 6.83 -8.13
C GLU A 135 3.83 8.35 -7.88
N ALA A 136 4.61 8.73 -6.86
CA ALA A 136 4.96 10.13 -6.59
C ALA A 136 5.85 10.77 -7.68
N LEU A 137 6.62 9.96 -8.41
CA LEU A 137 7.42 10.40 -9.56
C LEU A 137 6.64 10.33 -10.89
N GLY A 138 5.38 9.87 -10.87
CA GLY A 138 4.57 9.72 -12.08
C GLY A 138 4.78 8.40 -12.85
N PHE A 139 5.51 7.45 -12.27
CA PHE A 139 5.73 6.12 -12.86
C PHE A 139 4.75 5.08 -12.32
N ASP A 140 4.47 4.05 -13.13
CA ASP A 140 3.68 2.90 -12.69
C ASP A 140 4.57 1.80 -12.11
N ALA A 141 4.28 1.40 -10.87
CA ALA A 141 4.93 0.31 -10.17
C ALA A 141 3.95 -0.81 -9.75
N LYS A 142 2.76 -0.87 -10.36
CA LYS A 142 1.81 -1.96 -10.11
C LYS A 142 2.31 -3.30 -10.65
N GLY A 143 1.80 -4.38 -10.06
CA GLY A 143 2.17 -5.76 -10.36
C GLY A 143 3.29 -6.31 -9.48
N GLY A 144 3.78 -7.49 -9.85
CA GLY A 144 4.67 -8.30 -9.03
C GLY A 144 4.07 -9.67 -8.76
N VAL A 145 4.93 -10.64 -8.41
CA VAL A 145 4.49 -12.00 -8.06
C VAL A 145 3.86 -12.03 -6.66
N MET A 146 4.37 -11.20 -5.75
CA MET A 146 3.97 -11.15 -4.34
C MET A 146 3.38 -9.79 -3.96
N GLU A 147 2.05 -9.66 -3.99
CA GLU A 147 1.37 -8.50 -3.40
C GLU A 147 0.97 -8.79 -1.94
N ARG A 148 0.30 -7.83 -1.30
CA ARG A 148 -0.04 -7.92 0.13
C ARG A 148 -0.98 -9.09 0.43
N ALA A 149 -1.98 -9.31 -0.41
CA ALA A 149 -2.93 -10.41 -0.24
C ALA A 149 -2.20 -11.77 -0.26
N GLU A 150 -1.30 -11.99 -1.21
CA GLU A 150 -0.50 -13.22 -1.28
C GLU A 150 0.38 -13.41 -0.03
N ARG A 151 0.96 -12.33 0.53
CA ARG A 151 1.72 -12.42 1.80
C ARG A 151 0.86 -12.84 2.98
N ILE A 152 -0.35 -12.27 3.12
CA ILE A 152 -1.28 -12.62 4.20
C ILE A 152 -1.75 -14.08 4.08
N ILE A 153 -2.04 -14.54 2.85
CA ILE A 153 -2.43 -15.93 2.58
C ILE A 153 -1.29 -16.89 2.95
N LEU A 154 -0.06 -16.60 2.52
CA LEU A 154 1.10 -17.43 2.84
C LEU A 154 1.38 -17.43 4.33
N LEU A 155 1.34 -16.27 5.00
CA LEU A 155 1.50 -16.22 6.45
C LEU A 155 0.43 -17.08 7.15
N GLY A 156 -0.82 -17.02 6.70
CA GLY A 156 -1.89 -17.88 7.20
C GLY A 156 -1.60 -19.37 7.01
N LEU A 157 -1.05 -19.78 5.85
CA LEU A 157 -0.60 -21.15 5.61
C LEU A 157 0.54 -21.57 6.55
N GLY A 158 1.48 -20.67 6.83
CA GLY A 158 2.55 -20.90 7.79
C GLY A 158 2.05 -21.08 9.23
N LEU A 159 0.94 -20.44 9.59
CA LEU A 159 0.33 -20.55 10.93
C LEU A 159 -0.58 -21.78 11.09
N LEU A 160 -0.95 -22.48 10.00
CA LEU A 160 -1.77 -23.71 10.08
C LEU A 160 -1.05 -24.84 10.82
N PHE A 161 0.24 -24.98 10.56
CA PHE A 161 1.09 -26.01 11.18
C PHE A 161 2.45 -25.40 11.48
N GLU A 162 2.93 -25.57 12.71
CA GLU A 162 4.23 -25.05 13.15
C GLU A 162 5.38 -25.47 12.21
N ALA A 163 5.38 -26.73 11.76
CA ALA A 163 6.38 -27.26 10.82
C ALA A 163 6.41 -26.54 9.45
N LEU A 164 5.32 -25.88 9.05
CA LEU A 164 5.26 -25.13 7.79
C LEU A 164 5.72 -23.69 7.93
N LEU A 165 5.75 -23.11 9.13
CA LEU A 165 6.02 -21.70 9.35
C LEU A 165 7.36 -21.27 8.73
N VAL A 166 8.45 -21.96 9.08
CA VAL A 166 9.80 -21.61 8.59
C VAL A 166 9.94 -21.82 7.07
N PRO A 167 9.56 -22.96 6.47
CA PRO A 167 9.56 -23.12 5.02
C PRO A 167 8.76 -22.04 4.28
N VAL A 168 7.57 -21.70 4.80
CA VAL A 168 6.72 -20.66 4.22
C VAL A 168 7.39 -19.29 4.29
N LEU A 169 8.04 -18.93 5.40
CA LEU A 169 8.76 -17.66 5.51
C LEU A 169 9.91 -17.55 4.51
N TRP A 170 10.63 -18.64 4.22
CA TRP A 170 11.65 -18.66 3.16
C TRP A 170 11.05 -18.43 1.77
N ILE A 171 9.94 -19.11 1.46
CA ILE A 171 9.20 -18.90 0.21
C ILE A 171 8.74 -17.44 0.12
N MET A 172 8.18 -16.90 1.21
CA MET A 172 7.76 -15.51 1.29
C MET A 172 8.93 -14.55 1.03
N LEU A 173 10.08 -14.77 1.66
CA LEU A 173 11.27 -13.93 1.49
C LEU A 173 11.71 -13.90 0.01
N VAL A 174 11.87 -15.07 -0.60
CA VAL A 174 12.31 -15.18 -2.01
C VAL A 174 11.32 -14.49 -2.94
N LEU A 175 10.03 -14.76 -2.82
CA LEU A 175 9.01 -14.17 -3.68
C LEU A 175 8.88 -12.65 -3.48
N THR A 176 9.08 -12.16 -2.26
CA THR A 176 9.07 -10.73 -1.94
C THR A 176 10.30 -10.04 -2.55
N LEU A 177 11.50 -10.62 -2.43
CA LEU A 177 12.71 -10.09 -3.05
C LEU A 177 12.64 -10.09 -4.58
N VAL A 178 12.12 -11.16 -5.18
CA VAL A 178 11.88 -11.22 -6.63
C VAL A 178 10.93 -10.09 -7.06
N THR A 179 9.87 -9.86 -6.28
CA THR A 179 8.90 -8.79 -6.57
C THR A 179 9.52 -7.39 -6.45
N ALA A 180 10.35 -7.14 -5.44
CA ALA A 180 11.11 -5.90 -5.31
C ALA A 180 12.02 -5.69 -6.54
N GLY A 181 12.78 -6.71 -6.94
CA GLY A 181 13.62 -6.65 -8.14
C GLY A 181 12.83 -6.36 -9.42
N GLN A 182 11.66 -6.99 -9.60
CA GLN A 182 10.76 -6.74 -10.73
C GLN A 182 10.25 -5.29 -10.77
N ARG A 183 9.82 -4.76 -9.62
CA ARG A 183 9.32 -3.38 -9.50
C ARG A 183 10.43 -2.38 -9.73
N PHE A 184 11.59 -2.58 -9.10
CA PHE A 184 12.77 -1.77 -9.34
C PHE A 184 13.12 -1.72 -10.83
N ALA A 185 13.28 -2.88 -11.49
CA ALA A 185 13.62 -2.93 -12.91
C ALA A 185 12.56 -2.26 -13.81
N LYS A 186 11.27 -2.42 -13.48
CA LYS A 186 10.16 -1.79 -14.20
C LYS A 186 10.21 -0.27 -14.10
N VAL A 187 10.43 0.28 -12.91
CA VAL A 187 10.51 1.73 -12.67
C VAL A 187 11.79 2.30 -13.25
N TRP A 188 12.92 1.61 -13.05
CA TRP A 188 14.22 1.99 -13.59
C TRP A 188 14.19 2.15 -15.11
N ARG A 189 13.55 1.20 -15.81
CA ARG A 189 13.37 1.27 -17.26
C ARG A 189 12.50 2.46 -17.68
N GLN A 190 11.40 2.75 -16.98
CA GLN A 190 10.56 3.92 -17.26
C GLN A 190 11.34 5.22 -17.06
N ALA A 191 12.02 5.36 -15.92
CA ALA A 191 12.80 6.54 -15.60
C ALA A 191 13.97 6.77 -16.57
N SER A 192 14.61 5.70 -17.05
CA SER A 192 15.73 5.80 -18.00
C SER A 192 15.29 6.24 -19.41
N GLN A 193 14.02 6.01 -19.76
CA GLN A 193 13.44 6.45 -21.03
C GLN A 193 13.01 7.92 -21.01
N GLU A 194 12.79 8.47 -19.81
CA GLU A 194 12.43 9.87 -19.65
C GLU A 194 13.67 10.74 -19.82
N ARG A 195 13.79 11.39 -20.98
CA ARG A 195 14.87 12.36 -21.20
C ARG A 195 14.65 13.54 -20.25
N PRO A 196 15.67 13.98 -19.47
CA PRO A 196 15.54 15.19 -18.69
C PRO A 196 15.20 16.33 -19.65
N ALA A 197 14.09 17.03 -19.40
CA ALA A 197 13.75 18.23 -20.14
C ALA A 197 14.96 19.17 -20.04
N PRO A 198 15.48 19.71 -21.17
CA PRO A 198 16.57 20.66 -21.10
C PRO A 198 16.15 21.78 -20.14
N PRO A 199 17.02 22.18 -19.18
CA PRO A 199 16.66 23.19 -18.21
C PRO A 199 16.08 24.37 -18.97
N ALA A 200 14.85 24.77 -18.63
CA ALA A 200 14.12 25.80 -19.33
C ALA A 200 15.04 27.02 -19.44
N THR A 201 15.63 27.22 -20.63
CA THR A 201 16.68 28.21 -20.77
C THR A 201 16.08 29.54 -20.33
N ARG A 202 16.75 30.27 -19.41
CA ARG A 202 16.32 31.60 -18.97
C ARG A 202 15.95 32.52 -20.16
N ARG A 203 16.49 32.24 -21.35
CA ARG A 203 16.14 32.83 -22.65
C ARG A 203 14.67 32.65 -23.07
N ALA A 204 14.08 31.47 -22.90
CA ALA A 204 12.69 31.20 -23.25
C ALA A 204 11.72 31.93 -22.30
N ALA A 205 12.03 31.96 -21.00
CA ALA A 205 11.28 32.73 -20.00
C ALA A 205 11.38 34.24 -20.25
N ARG A 206 12.59 34.77 -20.54
CA ARG A 206 12.79 36.19 -20.91
C ARG A 206 12.06 36.58 -22.19
N ARG A 207 12.01 35.72 -23.22
CA ARG A 207 11.26 35.98 -24.46
C ARG A 207 9.75 36.02 -24.26
N ARG A 208 9.20 35.20 -23.36
CA ARG A 208 7.76 35.27 -23.00
C ARG A 208 7.45 36.55 -22.21
N ALA A 209 8.32 36.91 -21.27
CA ALA A 209 8.17 38.15 -20.50
C ALA A 209 8.21 39.39 -21.41
N SER A 210 9.16 39.50 -22.35
CA SER A 210 9.26 40.67 -23.23
C SER A 210 8.11 40.78 -24.25
N ARG A 211 7.54 39.64 -24.69
CA ARG A 211 6.34 39.62 -25.56
C ARG A 211 5.07 40.08 -24.85
N SER A 212 4.94 39.75 -23.56
CA SER A 212 3.84 40.25 -22.70
C SER A 212 3.92 41.77 -22.55
N THR A 213 5.08 42.32 -22.17
CA THR A 213 5.24 43.75 -21.91
C THR A 213 5.02 44.60 -23.17
N SER A 214 5.49 44.12 -24.33
CA SER A 214 5.32 44.81 -25.61
C SER A 214 3.90 44.73 -26.18
N ALA A 215 3.09 43.76 -25.77
CA ALA A 215 1.67 43.70 -26.13
C ALA A 215 0.85 44.71 -25.30
N VAL A 216 1.12 44.79 -23.99
CA VAL A 216 0.47 45.73 -23.07
C VAL A 216 0.82 47.18 -23.42
N TRP A 217 2.07 47.47 -23.77
CA TRP A 217 2.50 48.81 -24.19
C TRP A 217 1.81 49.26 -25.49
N ARG A 218 1.61 48.35 -26.45
CA ARG A 218 0.91 48.65 -27.71
C ARG A 218 -0.58 48.92 -27.49
N GLN A 219 -1.25 48.18 -26.61
CA GLN A 219 -2.64 48.45 -26.24
C GLN A 219 -2.81 49.83 -25.57
N ASN A 220 -1.89 50.22 -24.69
CA ASN A 220 -1.96 51.52 -24.01
C ASN A 220 -1.67 52.72 -24.94
N LEU A 221 -0.84 52.54 -25.97
CA LEU A 221 -0.62 53.58 -26.99
C LEU A 221 -1.86 53.78 -27.88
N GLN A 222 -2.56 52.69 -28.21
CA GLN A 222 -3.77 52.75 -29.04
C GLN A 222 -4.96 53.36 -28.29
N SER A 223 -5.08 53.16 -26.97
CA SER A 223 -6.12 53.78 -26.16
C SER A 223 -5.92 55.27 -25.94
N ARG A 224 -4.67 55.76 -25.93
CA ARG A 224 -4.35 57.19 -25.80
C ARG A 224 -4.54 58.02 -27.07
N ARG A 225 -4.55 57.41 -28.25
CA ARG A 225 -4.80 58.09 -29.54
C ARG A 225 -6.29 58.24 -29.89
N ARG A 226 -7.19 57.69 -29.06
CA ARG A 226 -8.65 57.71 -29.26
C ARG A 226 -9.38 58.65 -28.28
N ARG A 227 -8.64 59.50 -27.57
CA ARG A 227 -9.15 60.63 -26.79
C ARG A 227 -8.57 61.90 -27.38
#